data_AF-A0A519X6K2-F1
#
_entry.id   AF-A0A519X6K2-F1
#
_cell.length_a   1.000
_cell.length_b   1.000
_cell.length_c   1.000
_cell.angle_alpha   90.00
_cell.angle_beta   90.00
_cell.angle_gamma   90.00
#
_symmetry.space_group_name_H-M   'P 1'
#
loop_
_entity.id
_entity.type
_entity.pdbx_description
1 polymer ?
#
loop_
_entity_poly.entity_id
_entity_poly.type
_entity_poly.pdbx_seq_one_letter_code
_entity_poly.pdbx_strand_id
1 'polypeptide(L)'
;MNSKHFDQRNIIGISVRTTNQNGQSATDIPLLWKRFFEEQLIQQIPNKIGDALYCIYTDYELDHTKPYTTILGCEVSSLTEIPEGFTGKIIEEGDYLPFTAKGKLSDNIVFEEWQKIWNTDIPRSYLTDFEIYGKKAQNPDDAEVEIYISTLSEISEPLEKPTPFLLQKHLYLGIARYLLGIGMFPYAITKILRTQLVLSGYAWAQATPLESISSMTLTWAFLGHSWWFQVLLGFCELIPALLLLFRRTSLLGAILMFPVSLNVLLINYALNLWPGTKIIAAILFTLNVIILLIEWKTLKSIVLAILSKGLKIKLIRIEIAINTVVIIVFGYLASKPLLEYRAQTNELTGDWLNQHPIEWVLEKEEIGDSVFYSREAKVYFGAYDMYNEDNAKEGTYPEKYDTYRRTPKSYKVDLVKHTLDFKYDGDSTLKFNYSLIDSNSRLRIEGPINSATNAKRIEYYRKRVINKNR
;
A
#
# COMPACT_ATOMS: atom_id res chain seq x y z
N MET A 1 -4.18 17.78 49.08
CA MET A 1 -5.66 17.77 49.08
C MET A 1 -6.08 16.33 48.85
N ASN A 2 -7.07 15.83 49.59
CA ASN A 2 -7.56 14.46 49.37
C ASN A 2 -8.53 14.48 48.18
N SER A 3 -8.38 13.55 47.24
CA SER A 3 -9.34 13.33 46.17
C SER A 3 -10.66 12.81 46.72
N LYS A 4 -11.75 13.06 46.00
CA LYS A 4 -13.06 12.47 46.21
C LYS A 4 -13.43 11.66 44.98
N HIS A 5 -13.71 10.39 45.18
CA HIS A 5 -14.15 9.49 44.11
C HIS A 5 -15.59 9.80 43.70
N PHE A 6 -15.84 9.78 42.39
CA PHE A 6 -17.16 9.92 41.77
C PHE A 6 -17.43 8.74 40.85
N ASP A 7 -18.59 8.10 41.05
CA ASP A 7 -19.14 7.17 40.07
C ASP A 7 -19.52 7.91 38.78
N GLN A 8 -19.55 7.18 37.67
CA GLN A 8 -19.98 7.71 36.38
C GLN A 8 -21.41 8.27 36.45
N ARG A 9 -21.63 9.48 35.90
CA ARG A 9 -22.95 10.14 35.87
C ARG A 9 -23.31 10.61 34.46
N ASN A 10 -24.56 10.42 34.08
CA ASN A 10 -25.11 10.92 32.83
C ASN A 10 -25.81 12.26 33.08
N ILE A 11 -25.45 13.29 32.31
CA ILE A 11 -25.99 14.63 32.47
C ILE A 11 -26.63 15.07 31.16
N ILE A 12 -27.83 15.64 31.23
CA ILE A 12 -28.49 16.31 30.10
C ILE A 12 -28.72 17.77 30.48
N GLY A 13 -28.38 18.68 29.56
CA GLY A 13 -28.47 20.12 29.79
C GLY A 13 -28.40 20.94 28.51
N ILE A 14 -28.36 22.26 28.64
CA ILE A 14 -28.03 23.17 27.53
C ILE A 14 -26.56 23.56 27.60
N SER A 15 -25.97 23.86 26.44
CA SER A 15 -24.55 24.17 26.35
C SER A 15 -24.25 25.48 25.63
N VAL A 16 -23.14 26.12 26.00
CA VAL A 16 -22.55 27.27 25.30
C VAL A 16 -21.05 27.06 25.15
N ARG A 17 -20.50 27.45 24.00
CA ARG A 17 -19.04 27.52 23.78
C ARG A 17 -18.58 28.92 24.19
N THR A 18 -17.62 29.00 25.10
CA THR A 18 -17.12 30.27 25.65
C THR A 18 -15.61 30.26 25.88
N THR A 19 -15.05 31.34 26.40
CA THR A 19 -13.62 31.50 26.73
C THR A 19 -13.44 32.45 27.90
N ASN A 20 -12.38 32.27 28.70
CA ASN A 20 -12.01 33.25 29.74
C ASN A 20 -11.29 34.48 29.18
N GLN A 21 -10.90 34.48 27.90
CA GLN A 21 -10.31 35.66 27.25
C GLN A 21 -11.28 36.84 27.28
N ASN A 22 -10.76 38.01 27.66
CA ASN A 22 -11.51 39.27 27.75
C ASN A 22 -12.77 39.18 28.63
N GLY A 23 -12.87 38.19 29.52
CA GLY A 23 -14.03 38.02 30.40
C GLY A 23 -15.31 37.51 29.70
N GLN A 24 -15.21 36.94 28.50
CA GLN A 24 -16.38 36.48 27.72
C GLN A 24 -17.25 35.46 28.51
N SER A 25 -16.63 34.52 29.22
CA SER A 25 -17.32 33.53 30.07
C SER A 25 -18.17 34.17 31.18
N ALA A 26 -17.76 35.32 31.71
CA ALA A 26 -18.52 36.08 32.70
C ALA A 26 -19.81 36.71 32.13
N THR A 27 -19.99 36.70 30.81
CA THR A 27 -21.23 37.09 30.13
C THR A 27 -22.03 35.87 29.69
N ASP A 28 -21.37 34.89 29.05
CA ASP A 28 -22.05 33.74 28.45
C ASP A 28 -22.66 32.78 29.50
N ILE A 29 -21.95 32.53 30.60
CA ILE A 29 -22.39 31.58 31.63
C ILE A 29 -23.63 32.11 32.37
N PRO A 30 -23.68 33.38 32.85
CA PRO A 30 -24.91 33.93 33.42
C PRO A 30 -26.10 33.94 32.44
N LEU A 31 -25.86 34.17 31.14
CA LEU A 31 -26.92 34.06 30.12
C LEU A 31 -27.41 32.62 29.95
N LEU A 32 -26.52 31.62 30.02
CA LEU A 32 -26.88 30.21 30.01
C LEU A 32 -27.80 29.88 31.21
N TRP A 33 -27.44 30.32 32.41
CA TRP A 33 -28.24 30.14 33.63
C TRP A 33 -29.60 30.83 33.54
N LYS A 34 -29.62 32.10 33.11
CA LYS A 34 -30.85 32.87 32.91
C LYS A 34 -31.79 32.14 31.96
N ARG A 35 -31.29 31.70 30.80
CA ARG A 35 -32.06 30.95 29.81
C ARG A 35 -32.61 29.65 30.39
N PHE A 36 -31.77 28.88 31.08
CA PHE A 36 -32.16 27.59 31.66
C PHE A 36 -33.37 27.69 32.59
N PHE A 37 -33.44 28.74 33.41
CA PHE A 37 -34.53 28.97 34.34
C PHE A 37 -35.73 29.71 33.73
N GLU A 38 -35.51 30.78 32.96
CA GLU A 38 -36.61 31.57 32.38
C GLU A 38 -37.43 30.76 31.37
N GLU A 39 -36.77 29.94 30.54
CA GLU A 39 -37.43 29.04 29.58
C GLU A 39 -37.91 27.72 30.22
N GLN A 40 -37.75 27.56 31.54
CA GLN A 40 -38.14 26.36 32.31
C GLN A 40 -37.60 25.05 31.73
N LEU A 41 -36.40 25.09 31.14
CA LEU A 41 -35.80 23.98 30.38
C LEU A 41 -35.53 22.75 31.24
N ILE A 42 -35.36 22.93 32.55
CA ILE A 42 -35.25 21.84 33.52
C ILE A 42 -36.43 20.86 33.44
N GLN A 43 -37.64 21.34 33.12
CA GLN A 43 -38.84 20.50 33.03
C GLN A 43 -38.82 19.59 31.80
N GLN A 44 -38.08 19.96 30.76
CA GLN A 44 -37.97 19.20 29.51
C GLN A 44 -36.93 18.06 29.60
N ILE A 45 -36.08 18.05 30.65
CA ILE A 45 -35.08 17.00 30.86
C ILE A 45 -35.78 15.70 31.33
N PRO A 46 -35.70 14.59 30.55
CA PRO A 46 -36.32 13.33 30.91
C PRO A 46 -35.51 12.57 31.96
N ASN A 47 -36.15 11.62 32.65
CA ASN A 47 -35.48 10.62 33.50
C ASN A 47 -34.50 11.19 34.55
N LYS A 48 -34.78 12.39 35.10
CA LYS A 48 -33.93 13.07 36.07
C LYS A 48 -33.70 12.23 37.34
N ILE A 49 -32.47 12.25 37.83
CA ILE A 49 -32.05 11.67 39.10
C ILE A 49 -31.74 12.81 40.07
N GLY A 50 -32.65 13.02 41.03
CA GLY A 50 -32.52 14.08 42.03
C GLY A 50 -32.72 15.50 41.49
N ASP A 51 -32.47 16.48 42.38
CA ASP A 51 -32.74 17.91 42.13
C ASP A 51 -31.46 18.75 42.01
N ALA A 52 -30.28 18.11 42.01
CA ALA A 52 -29.01 18.81 41.90
C ALA A 52 -28.79 19.32 40.47
N LEU A 53 -28.28 20.54 40.34
CA LEU A 53 -27.83 21.08 39.07
C LEU A 53 -26.33 20.92 38.93
N TYR A 54 -25.91 20.61 37.71
CA TYR A 54 -24.51 20.45 37.33
C TYR A 54 -24.15 21.52 36.32
N CYS A 55 -23.09 22.28 36.61
CA CYS A 55 -22.44 23.16 35.63
C CYS A 55 -21.10 22.53 35.26
N ILE A 56 -21.01 22.00 34.04
CA ILE A 56 -19.87 21.20 33.57
C ILE A 56 -19.05 22.02 32.60
N TYR A 57 -17.74 21.96 32.75
CA TYR A 57 -16.76 22.55 31.87
C TYR A 57 -15.96 21.45 31.18
N THR A 58 -15.99 21.41 29.85
CA THR A 58 -15.40 20.32 29.07
C THR A 58 -14.99 20.77 27.66
N ASP A 59 -14.44 19.86 26.86
CA ASP A 59 -13.96 20.11 25.50
C ASP A 59 -12.99 21.30 25.43
N TYR A 60 -12.12 21.43 26.44
CA TYR A 60 -11.10 22.47 26.48
C TYR A 60 -10.18 22.35 25.26
N GLU A 61 -9.89 23.47 24.59
CA GLU A 61 -8.96 23.47 23.45
C GLU A 61 -7.50 23.29 23.91
N LEU A 62 -7.16 23.78 25.11
CA LEU A 62 -5.83 23.60 25.70
C LEU A 62 -5.87 23.69 27.23
N ASP A 63 -6.31 24.83 27.74
CA ASP A 63 -6.34 25.17 29.16
C ASP A 63 -7.55 26.07 29.45
N HIS A 64 -7.63 26.60 30.67
CA HIS A 64 -8.71 27.50 31.09
C HIS A 64 -8.72 28.85 30.34
N THR A 65 -7.68 29.24 29.61
CA THR A 65 -7.60 30.51 28.86
C THR A 65 -8.09 30.37 27.42
N LYS A 66 -8.17 29.15 26.90
CA LYS A 66 -8.66 28.87 25.54
C LYS A 66 -10.16 28.52 25.54
N PRO A 67 -10.82 28.51 24.38
CA PRO A 67 -12.22 28.14 24.30
C PRO A 67 -12.54 26.76 24.92
N TYR A 68 -13.68 26.67 25.60
CA TYR A 68 -14.23 25.45 26.21
C TYR A 68 -15.76 25.46 26.13
N THR A 69 -16.37 24.30 26.35
CA THR A 69 -17.83 24.14 26.38
C THR A 69 -18.30 24.13 27.84
N THR A 70 -19.31 24.93 28.14
CA THR A 70 -20.03 24.88 29.42
C THR A 70 -21.39 24.23 29.21
N ILE A 71 -21.78 23.28 30.06
CA ILE A 71 -23.07 22.58 30.01
C ILE A 71 -23.77 22.75 31.36
N LEU A 72 -24.98 23.30 31.35
CA LEU A 72 -25.82 23.43 32.54
C LEU A 72 -26.99 22.45 32.46
N GLY A 73 -27.10 21.53 33.42
CA GLY A 73 -28.09 20.46 33.35
C GLY A 73 -28.32 19.68 34.64
N CYS A 74 -29.01 18.55 34.49
CA CYS A 74 -29.35 17.64 35.57
C CYS A 74 -28.81 16.23 35.28
N GLU A 75 -28.56 15.48 36.35
CA GLU A 75 -28.28 14.06 36.24
C GLU A 75 -29.53 13.29 35.77
N VAL A 76 -29.33 12.30 34.91
CA VAL A 76 -30.38 11.46 34.32
C VAL A 76 -29.97 9.99 34.37
N SER A 77 -30.94 9.07 34.31
CA SER A 77 -30.62 7.64 34.32
C SER A 77 -30.00 7.12 33.02
N SER A 78 -30.21 7.82 31.90
CA SER A 78 -29.76 7.38 30.57
C SER A 78 -29.63 8.55 29.59
N LEU A 79 -28.70 8.44 28.63
CA LEU A 79 -28.54 9.35 27.49
C LEU A 79 -29.21 8.84 26.19
N THR A 80 -30.12 7.87 26.29
CA THR A 80 -30.84 7.32 25.11
C THR A 80 -31.82 8.31 24.47
N GLU A 81 -32.37 9.22 25.26
CA GLU A 81 -33.35 10.22 24.81
C GLU A 81 -32.86 11.61 25.25
N ILE A 82 -32.26 12.34 24.32
CA ILE A 82 -31.82 13.73 24.52
C ILE A 82 -32.80 14.64 23.77
N PRO A 83 -33.52 15.55 24.46
CA PRO A 83 -34.45 16.47 23.80
C PRO A 83 -33.75 17.37 22.77
N GLU A 84 -34.49 17.82 21.76
CA GLU A 84 -33.94 18.74 20.74
C GLU A 84 -33.45 20.04 21.39
N GLY A 85 -32.25 20.48 21.03
CA GLY A 85 -31.60 21.66 21.62
C GLY A 85 -30.86 21.41 22.94
N PHE A 86 -30.83 20.16 23.43
CA PHE A 86 -30.05 19.75 24.61
C PHE A 86 -28.79 18.98 24.20
N THR A 87 -27.84 18.94 25.13
CA THR A 87 -26.55 18.25 25.03
C THR A 87 -26.46 17.22 26.16
N GLY A 88 -26.12 15.98 25.80
CA GLY A 88 -25.79 14.92 26.76
C GLY A 88 -24.30 14.86 27.04
N LYS A 89 -23.91 14.67 28.29
CA LYS A 89 -22.50 14.51 28.72
C LYS A 89 -22.39 13.41 29.76
N ILE A 90 -21.34 12.60 29.65
CA ILE A 90 -20.96 11.65 30.69
C ILE A 90 -19.86 12.31 31.53
N ILE A 91 -20.06 12.37 32.84
CA ILE A 91 -18.99 12.58 33.80
C ILE A 91 -18.43 11.18 34.07
N GLU A 92 -17.17 10.96 33.67
CA GLU A 92 -16.50 9.68 33.83
C GLU A 92 -16.29 9.33 35.30
N GLU A 93 -16.24 8.04 35.61
CA GLU A 93 -15.84 7.57 36.94
C GLU A 93 -14.38 7.96 37.21
N GLY A 94 -14.11 8.46 38.42
CA GLY A 94 -12.74 8.79 38.81
C GLY A 94 -12.62 9.68 40.03
N ASP A 95 -11.37 10.04 40.32
CA ASP A 95 -10.98 10.86 41.46
C ASP A 95 -10.89 12.33 41.08
N TYR A 96 -11.63 13.17 41.79
CA TYR A 96 -11.67 14.62 41.57
C TYR A 96 -11.15 15.37 42.80
N LEU A 97 -10.44 16.48 42.59
CA LEU A 97 -10.09 17.38 43.69
C LEU A 97 -11.30 18.25 44.05
N PRO A 98 -11.81 18.15 45.29
CA PRO A 98 -12.93 18.96 45.74
C PRO A 98 -12.47 20.35 46.20
N PHE A 99 -13.24 21.36 45.80
CA PHE A 99 -13.21 22.71 46.32
C PHE A 99 -14.64 23.11 46.72
N THR A 100 -14.79 24.13 47.55
CA THR A 100 -16.11 24.57 48.01
C THR A 100 -16.16 26.08 48.04
N ALA A 101 -17.05 26.65 47.24
CA ALA A 101 -17.42 28.05 47.33
C ALA A 101 -18.53 28.20 48.37
N LYS A 102 -18.35 29.07 49.37
CA LYS A 102 -19.32 29.30 50.44
C LYS A 102 -19.63 30.79 50.62
N GLY A 103 -20.91 31.12 50.75
CA GLY A 103 -21.39 32.47 51.05
C GLY A 103 -22.64 32.83 50.24
N LYS A 104 -22.83 34.12 49.99
CA LYS A 104 -23.97 34.62 49.23
C LYS A 104 -23.72 34.50 47.72
N LEU A 105 -24.61 33.83 46.98
CA LEU A 105 -24.43 33.58 45.53
C LEU A 105 -24.34 34.87 44.70
N SER A 106 -25.03 35.94 45.11
CA SER A 106 -24.95 37.24 44.42
C SER A 106 -23.58 37.91 44.52
N ASP A 107 -22.73 37.45 45.43
CA ASP A 107 -21.41 38.02 45.68
C ASP A 107 -20.33 37.29 44.86
N ASN A 108 -20.72 36.58 43.79
CA ASN A 108 -19.83 35.88 42.85
C ASN A 108 -18.89 34.85 43.50
N ILE A 109 -19.27 34.27 44.64
CA ILE A 109 -18.43 33.34 45.41
C ILE A 109 -17.86 32.18 44.57
N VAL A 110 -18.62 31.70 43.57
CA VAL A 110 -18.20 30.59 42.68
C VAL A 110 -17.09 31.06 41.74
N PHE A 111 -17.21 32.26 41.18
CA PHE A 111 -16.20 32.85 40.31
C PHE A 111 -14.92 33.18 41.09
N GLU A 112 -15.04 33.71 42.30
CA GLU A 112 -13.89 33.96 43.18
C GLU A 112 -13.14 32.67 43.52
N GLU A 113 -13.87 31.57 43.78
CA GLU A 113 -13.24 30.27 44.03
C GLU A 113 -12.55 29.73 42.77
N TRP A 114 -13.14 29.90 41.58
CA TRP A 114 -12.47 29.60 40.31
C TRP A 114 -11.20 30.41 40.10
N GLN A 115 -11.19 31.71 40.43
CA GLN A 115 -9.99 32.52 40.36
C GLN A 115 -8.89 31.99 41.28
N LYS A 116 -9.24 31.51 42.49
CA LYS A 116 -8.27 30.85 43.37
C LYS A 116 -7.73 29.58 42.72
N ILE A 117 -8.62 28.72 42.21
CA ILE A 117 -8.27 27.46 41.53
C ILE A 117 -7.32 27.71 40.35
N TRP A 118 -7.58 28.72 39.51
CA TRP A 118 -6.70 29.07 38.38
C TRP A 118 -5.32 29.55 38.81
N ASN A 119 -5.19 30.10 40.01
CA ASN A 119 -3.91 30.52 40.60
C ASN A 119 -3.21 29.41 41.40
N THR A 120 -3.76 28.20 41.45
CA THR A 120 -3.09 27.03 42.05
C THR A 120 -2.31 26.23 41.02
N ASP A 121 -1.23 25.59 41.46
CA ASP A 121 -0.40 24.70 40.62
C ASP A 121 -0.92 23.25 40.63
N ILE A 122 -2.25 23.08 40.58
CA ILE A 122 -2.84 21.74 40.53
C ILE A 122 -2.70 21.16 39.11
N PRO A 123 -2.35 19.87 38.98
CA PRO A 123 -2.16 19.24 37.67
C PRO A 123 -3.52 18.90 37.07
N ARG A 124 -4.22 19.86 36.49
CA ARG A 124 -5.56 19.67 35.89
C ARG A 124 -5.47 18.80 34.64
N SER A 125 -6.42 17.89 34.48
CA SER A 125 -6.54 17.07 33.27
C SER A 125 -7.20 17.83 32.11
N TYR A 126 -8.00 18.85 32.43
CA TYR A 126 -8.85 19.58 31.48
C TYR A 126 -9.77 18.66 30.66
N LEU A 127 -10.18 17.51 31.22
CA LEU A 127 -11.16 16.62 30.60
C LEU A 127 -12.59 17.06 30.92
N THR A 128 -12.93 17.11 32.20
CA THR A 128 -14.26 17.48 32.67
C THR A 128 -14.16 17.97 34.10
N ASP A 129 -14.42 19.26 34.31
CA ASP A 129 -14.54 19.85 35.65
C ASP A 129 -16.00 20.26 35.85
N PHE A 130 -16.50 20.26 37.08
CA PHE A 130 -17.92 20.56 37.29
C PHE A 130 -18.24 21.15 38.66
N GLU A 131 -19.30 21.94 38.70
CA GLU A 131 -19.93 22.47 39.91
C GLU A 131 -21.21 21.67 40.20
N ILE A 132 -21.46 21.39 41.48
CA ILE A 132 -22.70 20.80 41.95
C ILE A 132 -23.45 21.81 42.82
N TYR A 133 -24.64 22.19 42.36
CA TYR A 133 -25.61 22.99 43.12
C TYR A 133 -26.63 22.03 43.73
N GLY A 134 -26.25 21.44 44.86
CA GLY A 134 -27.08 20.50 45.61
C GLY A 134 -27.99 21.18 46.65
N LYS A 135 -28.46 20.41 47.64
CA LYS A 135 -29.34 20.91 48.73
C LYS A 135 -28.77 22.11 49.47
N LYS A 136 -27.44 22.16 49.65
CA LYS A 136 -26.76 23.26 50.35
C LYS A 136 -26.61 24.53 49.53
N ALA A 137 -26.89 24.50 48.22
CA ALA A 137 -26.88 25.67 47.36
C ALA A 137 -28.26 26.34 47.23
N GLN A 138 -29.31 25.75 47.85
CA GLN A 138 -30.69 26.22 47.71
C GLN A 138 -30.99 27.51 48.50
N ASN A 139 -30.19 27.85 49.52
CA ASN A 139 -30.28 29.13 50.22
C ASN A 139 -29.30 30.12 49.57
N PRO A 140 -29.74 31.10 48.75
CA PRO A 140 -28.83 31.97 48.03
C PRO A 140 -28.02 32.92 48.92
N ASP A 141 -28.48 33.18 50.16
CA ASP A 141 -27.78 34.04 51.12
C ASP A 141 -26.69 33.30 51.92
N ASP A 142 -26.71 31.96 51.94
CA ASP A 142 -25.69 31.09 52.57
C ASP A 142 -25.61 29.76 51.81
N ALA A 143 -25.09 29.84 50.58
CA ALA A 143 -24.94 28.71 49.69
C ALA A 143 -23.57 28.04 49.86
N GLU A 144 -23.53 26.72 49.77
CA GLU A 144 -22.31 25.95 49.54
C GLU A 144 -22.40 25.27 48.17
N VAL A 145 -21.49 25.63 47.26
CA VAL A 145 -21.35 25.04 45.92
C VAL A 145 -20.05 24.25 45.87
N GLU A 146 -20.16 22.97 45.54
CA GLU A 146 -19.00 22.07 45.44
C GLU A 146 -18.43 22.14 44.02
N ILE A 147 -17.12 22.35 43.89
CA ILE A 147 -16.41 22.39 42.60
C ILE A 147 -15.46 21.20 42.56
N TYR A 148 -15.51 20.43 41.48
CA TYR A 148 -14.74 19.23 41.27
C TYR A 148 -13.82 19.40 40.09
N ILE A 149 -12.52 19.31 40.36
CA ILE A 149 -11.48 19.48 39.35
C ILE A 149 -10.89 18.12 39.02
N SER A 150 -10.97 17.76 37.74
CA SER A 150 -10.29 16.59 37.20
C SER A 150 -8.78 16.83 37.24
N THR A 151 -8.05 16.00 37.96
CA THR A 151 -6.59 16.05 38.03
C THR A 151 -5.95 14.91 37.26
N LEU A 152 -4.68 15.09 36.89
CA LEU A 152 -3.85 14.08 36.25
C LEU A 152 -3.47 12.92 37.20
N SER A 153 -4.17 12.74 38.32
CA SER A 153 -3.94 11.69 39.32
C SER A 153 -5.01 10.60 39.20
N GLU A 154 -4.58 9.41 38.76
CA GLU A 154 -5.38 8.18 38.55
C GLU A 154 -6.18 8.04 37.25
N ILE A 155 -5.65 8.57 36.14
CA ILE A 155 -5.57 7.73 34.92
C ILE A 155 -4.27 6.94 35.05
N SER A 156 -4.25 6.01 36.01
CA SER A 156 -3.17 5.06 36.23
C SER A 156 -3.42 3.81 35.39
N GLU A 157 -3.27 3.95 34.06
CA GLU A 157 -2.29 3.03 33.47
C GLU A 157 -0.98 3.36 34.22
N PRO A 158 -0.32 2.39 34.87
CA PRO A 158 0.83 2.68 35.70
C PRO A 158 1.76 3.60 34.91
N LEU A 159 2.16 4.73 35.51
CA LEU A 159 3.26 5.55 35.01
C LEU A 159 4.44 4.59 34.83
N GLU A 160 4.63 4.10 33.61
CA GLU A 160 5.92 3.63 33.15
C GLU A 160 6.87 4.74 33.61
N LYS A 161 7.83 4.42 34.49
CA LYS A 161 8.99 5.29 34.77
C LYS A 161 9.29 6.02 33.47
N PRO A 162 9.33 7.38 33.43
CA PRO A 162 9.38 8.11 32.17
C PRO A 162 10.38 7.39 31.32
N THR A 163 9.91 6.70 30.27
CA THR A 163 10.79 5.83 29.49
C THR A 163 11.97 6.72 29.18
N PRO A 164 13.19 6.37 29.63
CA PRO A 164 14.37 7.21 29.41
C PRO A 164 14.29 7.73 27.99
N PHE A 165 14.69 8.96 27.66
CA PHE A 165 14.50 9.51 26.31
C PHE A 165 14.71 8.46 25.18
N LEU A 166 15.76 7.64 25.35
CA LEU A 166 16.12 6.45 24.55
C LEU A 166 15.17 5.23 24.62
N LEU A 167 14.04 5.23 25.30
CA LEU A 167 13.06 4.13 25.39
C LEU A 167 11.68 4.57 24.90
N GLN A 168 11.52 5.85 24.50
CA GLN A 168 10.26 6.36 24.01
C GLN A 168 9.93 5.76 22.63
N LYS A 169 8.81 5.04 22.54
CA LYS A 169 8.28 4.48 21.29
C LYS A 169 8.23 5.52 20.15
N HIS A 170 7.81 6.75 20.46
CA HIS A 170 7.70 7.84 19.49
C HIS A 170 9.06 8.35 18.99
N LEU A 171 10.10 8.27 19.82
CA LEU A 171 11.47 8.60 19.42
C LEU A 171 11.96 7.59 18.39
N TYR A 172 11.90 6.29 18.69
CA TYR A 172 12.33 5.24 17.76
C TYR A 172 11.52 5.22 16.47
N LEU A 173 10.21 5.42 16.58
CA LEU A 173 9.34 5.60 15.41
C LEU A 173 9.78 6.84 14.61
N GLY A 174 10.12 7.96 15.28
CA GLY A 174 10.69 9.15 14.65
C GLY A 174 11.98 8.84 13.90
N ILE A 175 12.96 8.26 14.57
CA ILE A 175 14.25 7.89 13.99
C ILE A 175 14.05 6.97 12.78
N ALA A 176 13.27 5.89 12.91
CA ALA A 176 13.01 4.95 11.84
C ALA A 176 12.36 5.62 10.61
N ARG A 177 11.36 6.48 10.83
CA ARG A 177 10.69 7.24 9.75
C ARG A 177 11.66 8.16 9.01
N TYR A 178 12.50 8.90 9.73
CA TYR A 178 13.47 9.80 9.13
C TYR A 178 14.57 9.04 8.39
N LEU A 179 15.10 7.96 8.99
CA LEU A 179 16.10 7.11 8.32
C LEU A 179 15.55 6.48 7.04
N LEU A 180 14.31 5.99 7.06
CA LEU A 180 13.67 5.43 5.87
C LEU A 180 13.36 6.51 4.82
N GLY A 181 12.70 7.60 5.21
CA GLY A 181 12.30 8.68 4.32
C GLY A 181 13.50 9.36 3.66
N ILE A 182 14.50 9.76 4.46
CA ILE A 182 15.73 10.37 3.95
C ILE A 182 16.56 9.34 3.17
N GLY A 183 16.62 8.09 3.62
CA GLY A 183 17.36 7.03 2.95
C GLY A 183 16.83 6.70 1.56
N MET A 184 15.51 6.75 1.36
CA MET A 184 14.87 6.55 0.05
C MET A 184 14.99 7.76 -0.88
N PHE A 185 15.18 8.97 -0.33
CA PHE A 185 15.13 10.21 -1.09
C PHE A 185 16.16 10.29 -2.25
N PRO A 186 17.45 9.94 -2.07
CA PRO A 186 18.41 9.93 -3.18
C PRO A 186 18.04 8.96 -4.32
N TYR A 187 17.52 7.77 -3.98
CA TYR A 187 17.09 6.80 -4.99
C TYR A 187 15.89 7.29 -5.79
N ALA A 188 14.94 7.96 -5.11
CA ALA A 188 13.79 8.55 -5.77
C ALA A 188 14.19 9.68 -6.72
N ILE A 189 15.01 10.63 -6.25
CA ILE A 189 15.43 11.80 -7.05
C ILE A 189 16.30 11.37 -8.24
N THR A 190 17.23 10.44 -8.05
CA THR A 190 18.10 9.99 -9.15
C THR A 190 17.33 9.24 -10.24
N LYS A 191 16.21 8.58 -9.91
CA LYS A 191 15.27 8.02 -10.92
C LYS A 191 14.51 9.12 -11.66
N ILE A 192 14.01 10.12 -10.96
CA ILE A 192 13.28 11.25 -11.57
C ILE A 192 14.19 12.05 -12.50
N LEU A 193 15.42 12.34 -12.07
CA LEU A 193 16.43 13.05 -12.85
C LEU A 193 17.09 12.18 -13.93
N ARG A 194 16.73 10.88 -14.00
CA ARG A 194 17.28 9.92 -14.96
C ARG A 194 18.81 9.79 -14.89
N THR A 195 19.39 10.00 -13.72
CA THR A 195 20.82 9.78 -13.46
C THR A 195 21.11 8.37 -12.97
N GLN A 196 20.09 7.68 -12.45
CA GLN A 196 20.13 6.24 -12.18
C GLN A 196 19.74 5.43 -13.42
N LEU A 197 20.05 4.12 -13.47
CA LEU A 197 19.62 3.21 -14.55
C LEU A 197 20.04 3.65 -15.97
N VAL A 198 21.09 4.46 -16.07
CA VAL A 198 21.67 4.87 -17.34
C VAL A 198 22.65 3.81 -17.83
N LEU A 199 22.45 3.39 -19.07
CA LEU A 199 23.38 2.53 -19.80
C LEU A 199 24.47 3.41 -20.44
N SER A 200 25.73 3.24 -20.06
CA SER A 200 26.85 3.88 -20.76
C SER A 200 27.05 3.21 -22.12
N GLY A 201 26.75 3.94 -23.20
CA GLY A 201 26.61 3.40 -24.56
C GLY A 201 27.87 2.96 -25.29
N TYR A 202 29.02 2.78 -24.63
CA TYR A 202 30.32 2.77 -25.31
C TYR A 202 30.97 1.40 -25.61
N ALA A 203 30.43 0.22 -25.25
CA ALA A 203 31.23 -1.01 -25.48
C ALA A 203 30.55 -2.39 -25.66
N TRP A 204 29.26 -2.61 -25.44
CA TRP A 204 28.77 -3.99 -25.17
C TRP A 204 27.62 -4.49 -26.05
N ALA A 205 27.05 -3.67 -26.94
CA ALA A 205 25.87 -4.04 -27.72
C ALA A 205 26.14 -4.74 -29.07
N GLN A 206 27.39 -4.82 -29.56
CA GLN A 206 27.65 -5.33 -30.92
C GLN A 206 28.28 -6.74 -31.01
N ALA A 207 28.74 -7.35 -29.91
CA ALA A 207 29.46 -8.64 -30.03
C ALA A 207 29.25 -9.67 -28.90
N THR A 208 28.48 -9.37 -27.85
CA THR A 208 28.26 -10.31 -26.73
C THR A 208 26.86 -10.94 -26.79
N PRO A 209 26.74 -12.29 -26.78
CA PRO A 209 25.47 -12.96 -26.69
C PRO A 209 24.68 -12.53 -25.45
N LEU A 210 23.36 -12.40 -25.56
CA LEU A 210 22.48 -11.97 -24.47
C LEU A 210 22.64 -12.81 -23.20
N GLU A 211 22.90 -14.12 -23.36
CA GLU A 211 23.13 -15.07 -22.26
C GLU A 211 24.39 -14.78 -21.45
N SER A 212 25.37 -14.10 -22.05
CA SER A 212 26.63 -13.73 -21.41
C SER A 212 26.55 -12.40 -20.65
N ILE A 213 25.46 -11.65 -20.83
CA ILE A 213 25.26 -10.36 -20.17
C ILE A 213 24.94 -10.61 -18.70
N SER A 214 25.64 -9.91 -17.81
CA SER A 214 25.38 -10.01 -16.38
C SER A 214 23.93 -9.63 -16.04
N SER A 215 23.32 -10.32 -15.07
CA SER A 215 21.96 -10.02 -14.59
C SER A 215 21.80 -8.55 -14.20
N MET A 216 22.86 -7.96 -13.66
CA MET A 216 22.96 -6.55 -13.30
C MET A 216 22.79 -5.63 -14.51
N THR A 217 23.59 -5.84 -15.57
CA THR A 217 23.51 -5.04 -16.80
C THR A 217 22.14 -5.19 -17.46
N LEU A 218 21.62 -6.42 -17.50
CA LEU A 218 20.29 -6.69 -18.05
C LEU A 218 19.19 -5.96 -17.27
N THR A 219 19.28 -5.94 -15.94
CA THR A 219 18.33 -5.24 -15.06
C THR A 219 18.38 -3.73 -15.30
N TRP A 220 19.58 -3.15 -15.42
CA TRP A 220 19.74 -1.72 -15.68
C TRP A 220 19.22 -1.35 -17.06
N ALA A 221 19.47 -2.21 -18.05
CA ALA A 221 18.96 -2.02 -19.40
C ALA A 221 17.44 -2.08 -19.46
N PHE A 222 16.84 -3.08 -18.82
CA PHE A 222 15.40 -3.26 -18.81
C PHE A 222 14.68 -2.11 -18.07
N LEU A 223 15.08 -1.83 -16.82
CA LEU A 223 14.43 -0.80 -16.01
C LEU A 223 14.67 0.63 -16.54
N GLY A 224 15.81 0.86 -17.19
CA GLY A 224 16.16 2.14 -17.81
C GLY A 224 15.66 2.34 -19.24
N HIS A 225 15.11 1.29 -19.89
CA HIS A 225 14.71 1.34 -21.30
C HIS A 225 13.63 2.41 -21.57
N SER A 226 12.62 2.49 -20.69
CA SER A 226 11.50 3.43 -20.82
C SER A 226 11.65 4.60 -19.85
N TRP A 227 11.85 5.80 -20.40
CA TRP A 227 12.09 7.01 -19.61
C TRP A 227 10.93 7.37 -18.68
N TRP A 228 9.68 7.22 -19.13
CA TRP A 228 8.50 7.56 -18.31
C TRP A 228 8.33 6.57 -17.17
N PHE A 229 8.67 5.29 -17.40
CA PHE A 229 8.58 4.24 -16.39
C PHE A 229 9.60 4.47 -15.27
N GLN A 230 10.81 4.89 -15.62
CA GLN A 230 11.82 5.27 -14.65
C GLN A 230 11.36 6.45 -13.77
N VAL A 231 10.80 7.50 -14.38
CA VAL A 231 10.27 8.67 -13.64
C VAL A 231 9.11 8.26 -12.73
N LEU A 232 8.22 7.39 -13.20
CA LEU A 232 7.12 6.84 -12.41
C LEU A 232 7.64 6.11 -11.15
N LEU A 233 8.62 5.21 -11.30
CA LEU A 233 9.25 4.53 -10.17
C LEU A 233 9.84 5.53 -9.16
N GLY A 234 10.47 6.59 -9.66
CA GLY A 234 10.98 7.69 -8.84
C GLY A 234 9.89 8.37 -8.02
N PHE A 235 8.72 8.65 -8.59
CA PHE A 235 7.58 9.21 -7.83
C PHE A 235 6.96 8.22 -6.85
N CYS A 236 6.86 6.94 -7.22
CA CYS A 236 6.43 5.87 -6.31
C CYS A 236 7.34 5.75 -5.09
N GLU A 237 8.62 6.11 -5.19
CA GLU A 237 9.55 6.18 -4.07
C GLU A 237 9.51 7.53 -3.34
N LEU A 238 9.40 8.64 -4.07
CA LEU A 238 9.45 9.99 -3.51
C LEU A 238 8.22 10.31 -2.65
N ILE A 239 7.02 10.01 -3.15
CA ILE A 239 5.77 10.38 -2.46
C ILE A 239 5.70 9.72 -1.08
N PRO A 240 5.87 8.40 -0.93
CA PRO A 240 5.83 7.78 0.39
C PRO A 240 7.01 8.21 1.28
N ALA A 241 8.19 8.46 0.70
CA ALA A 241 9.34 8.97 1.44
C ALA A 241 9.06 10.35 2.06
N LEU A 242 8.42 11.26 1.33
CA LEU A 242 8.02 12.57 1.85
C LEU A 242 6.92 12.45 2.91
N LEU A 243 5.93 11.59 2.69
CA LEU A 243 4.84 11.38 3.66
C LEU A 243 5.35 10.85 5.01
N LEU A 244 6.43 10.07 5.02
CA LEU A 244 7.09 9.57 6.24
C LEU A 244 7.70 10.69 7.10
N LEU A 245 8.08 11.82 6.51
CA LEU A 245 8.69 12.95 7.22
C LEU A 245 7.67 13.75 8.06
N PHE A 246 6.39 13.69 7.69
CA PHE A 246 5.33 14.41 8.40
C PHE A 246 4.58 13.49 9.35
N ARG A 247 4.53 13.86 10.64
CA ARG A 247 3.91 13.05 11.70
C ARG A 247 2.45 12.65 11.41
N ARG A 248 1.69 13.50 10.71
CA ARG A 248 0.27 13.24 10.40
C ARG A 248 0.08 12.26 9.24
N THR A 249 1.04 12.13 8.33
CA THR A 249 0.92 11.29 7.14
C THR A 249 1.83 10.07 7.17
N SER A 250 2.55 9.84 8.27
CA SER A 250 3.57 8.79 8.33
C SER A 250 3.02 7.37 8.16
N LEU A 251 1.83 7.08 8.69
CA LEU A 251 1.19 5.78 8.51
C LEU A 251 0.91 5.50 7.03
N LEU A 252 0.32 6.48 6.34
CA LEU A 252 0.05 6.39 4.91
C LEU A 252 1.35 6.23 4.11
N GLY A 253 2.38 7.01 4.47
CA GLY A 253 3.71 6.88 3.91
C GLY A 253 4.30 5.48 4.08
N ALA A 254 4.20 4.88 5.27
CA ALA A 254 4.70 3.53 5.53
C ALA A 254 3.95 2.46 4.72
N ILE A 255 2.61 2.55 4.67
CA ILE A 255 1.75 1.65 3.90
C ILE A 255 2.11 1.69 2.41
N LEU A 256 2.25 2.89 1.83
CA LEU A 256 2.61 3.06 0.43
C LEU A 256 4.07 2.67 0.14
N MET A 257 4.97 2.89 1.09
CA MET A 257 6.38 2.53 0.96
C MET A 257 6.59 1.01 1.02
N PHE A 258 5.71 0.24 1.66
CA PHE A 258 5.88 -1.20 1.86
C PHE A 258 6.01 -2.01 0.56
N PRO A 259 5.08 -1.94 -0.41
CA PRO A 259 5.23 -2.66 -1.67
C PRO A 259 6.45 -2.17 -2.47
N VAL A 260 6.81 -0.89 -2.35
CA VAL A 260 7.95 -0.30 -3.04
C VAL A 260 9.26 -0.83 -2.49
N SER A 261 9.49 -0.75 -1.17
CA SER A 261 10.71 -1.24 -0.54
C SER A 261 10.83 -2.76 -0.60
N LEU A 262 9.71 -3.50 -0.53
CA LEU A 262 9.69 -4.94 -0.76
C LEU A 262 10.11 -5.28 -2.19
N ASN A 263 9.58 -4.59 -3.20
CA ASN A 263 9.94 -4.83 -4.59
C ASN A 263 11.44 -4.57 -4.83
N VAL A 264 11.96 -3.44 -4.32
CA VAL A 264 13.39 -3.12 -4.40
C VAL A 264 14.24 -4.22 -3.75
N LEU A 265 13.85 -4.70 -2.56
CA LEU A 265 14.54 -5.80 -1.88
C LEU A 265 14.53 -7.08 -2.73
N LEU A 266 13.36 -7.50 -3.19
CA LEU A 266 13.21 -8.75 -3.94
C LEU A 266 14.00 -8.73 -5.26
N ILE A 267 13.95 -7.62 -6.01
CA ILE A 267 14.71 -7.47 -7.26
C ILE A 267 16.23 -7.54 -6.99
N ASN A 268 16.71 -6.90 -5.92
CA ASN A 268 18.13 -6.91 -5.56
C ASN A 268 18.66 -8.33 -5.28
N TYR A 269 17.87 -9.16 -4.59
CA TYR A 269 18.25 -10.54 -4.29
C TYR A 269 18.04 -11.48 -5.48
N ALA A 270 16.88 -11.41 -6.14
CA ALA A 270 16.53 -12.30 -7.25
C ALA A 270 17.45 -12.14 -8.46
N LEU A 271 17.85 -10.90 -8.77
CA LEU A 271 18.74 -10.60 -9.92
C LEU A 271 20.21 -10.48 -9.51
N ASN A 272 20.55 -10.88 -8.28
CA ASN A 272 21.89 -10.91 -7.75
C ASN A 272 22.69 -9.60 -8.00
N LEU A 273 22.08 -8.46 -7.65
CA LEU A 273 22.68 -7.13 -7.82
C LEU A 273 23.87 -6.90 -6.86
N TRP A 274 24.41 -5.67 -6.83
CA TRP A 274 25.55 -5.32 -5.97
C TRP A 274 25.34 -5.71 -4.49
N PRO A 275 26.39 -6.21 -3.80
CA PRO A 275 26.29 -6.53 -2.38
C PRO A 275 25.84 -5.35 -1.52
N GLY A 276 26.32 -4.14 -1.81
CA GLY A 276 25.94 -2.93 -1.07
C GLY A 276 24.45 -2.57 -1.21
N THR A 277 23.88 -2.69 -2.40
CA THR A 277 22.46 -2.35 -2.63
C THR A 277 21.53 -3.37 -1.98
N LYS A 278 21.92 -4.65 -1.89
CA LYS A 278 21.18 -5.68 -1.14
C LYS A 278 21.10 -5.36 0.35
N ILE A 279 22.21 -4.94 0.96
CA ILE A 279 22.26 -4.59 2.38
C ILE A 279 21.40 -3.35 2.63
N ILE A 280 21.56 -2.30 1.83
CA ILE A 280 20.79 -1.06 1.97
C ILE A 280 19.29 -1.33 1.80
N ALA A 281 18.90 -2.07 0.76
CA ALA A 281 17.50 -2.44 0.53
C ALA A 281 16.92 -3.26 1.70
N ALA A 282 17.70 -4.18 2.27
CA ALA A 282 17.27 -4.96 3.43
C ALA A 282 17.08 -4.09 4.67
N ILE A 283 17.98 -3.15 4.93
CA ILE A 283 17.86 -2.19 6.04
C ILE A 283 16.61 -1.32 5.86
N LEU A 284 16.42 -0.72 4.69
CA LEU A 284 15.27 0.16 4.41
C LEU A 284 13.94 -0.61 4.49
N PHE A 285 13.88 -1.83 3.94
CA PHE A 285 12.69 -2.68 4.08
C PHE A 285 12.42 -3.04 5.55
N THR A 286 13.45 -3.42 6.30
CA THR A 286 13.31 -3.75 7.73
C THR A 286 12.83 -2.55 8.54
N LEU A 287 13.35 -1.35 8.29
CA LEU A 287 12.85 -0.11 8.92
C LEU A 287 11.36 0.11 8.63
N ASN A 288 10.92 -0.13 7.40
CA ASN A 288 9.50 -0.02 7.04
C ASN A 288 8.64 -1.04 7.82
N VAL A 289 9.06 -2.30 7.87
CA VAL A 289 8.37 -3.34 8.67
C VAL A 289 8.28 -2.92 10.15
N ILE A 290 9.37 -2.41 10.73
CA ILE A 290 9.38 -1.93 12.11
C ILE A 290 8.35 -0.82 12.31
N ILE A 291 8.29 0.17 11.42
CA ILE A 291 7.30 1.26 11.49
C ILE A 291 5.87 0.70 11.49
N LEU A 292 5.56 -0.22 10.56
CA LEU A 292 4.23 -0.83 10.46
C LEU A 292 3.88 -1.70 11.67
N LEU A 293 4.85 -2.42 12.24
CA LEU A 293 4.66 -3.21 13.47
C LEU A 293 4.37 -2.30 14.67
N ILE A 294 5.09 -1.19 14.79
CA ILE A 294 4.89 -0.19 15.86
C ILE A 294 3.49 0.45 15.76
N GLU A 295 3.00 0.69 14.54
CA GLU A 295 1.68 1.26 14.26
C GLU A 295 0.57 0.21 14.01
N TRP A 296 0.84 -1.07 14.31
CA TRP A 296 -0.08 -2.19 14.02
C TRP A 296 -1.48 -2.02 14.60
N LYS A 297 -1.61 -1.44 15.81
CA LYS A 297 -2.92 -1.19 16.44
C LYS A 297 -3.80 -0.27 15.58
N THR A 298 -3.21 0.80 15.03
CA THR A 298 -3.89 1.76 14.15
C THR A 298 -4.19 1.15 12.78
N LEU A 299 -3.25 0.37 12.23
CA LEU A 299 -3.48 -0.34 10.97
C LEU A 299 -4.66 -1.32 11.09
N LYS A 300 -4.71 -2.09 12.18
CA LYS A 300 -5.78 -3.04 12.48
C LYS A 300 -7.13 -2.34 12.61
N SER A 301 -7.21 -1.19 13.29
CA SER A 301 -8.47 -0.47 13.44
C SER A 301 -9.00 0.06 12.11
N ILE A 302 -8.13 0.58 11.23
CA ILE A 302 -8.50 1.01 9.87
C ILE A 302 -9.05 -0.17 9.07
N VAL A 303 -8.34 -1.30 9.06
CA VAL A 303 -8.76 -2.50 8.33
C VAL A 303 -10.12 -3.00 8.85
N LEU A 304 -10.31 -3.05 10.17
CA LEU A 304 -11.57 -3.45 10.78
C LEU A 304 -12.70 -2.47 10.44
N ALA A 305 -12.45 -1.16 10.44
CA ALA A 305 -13.45 -0.16 10.07
C ALA A 305 -13.90 -0.29 8.60
N ILE A 306 -12.98 -0.64 7.69
CA ILE A 306 -13.30 -0.90 6.28
C ILE A 306 -14.12 -2.18 6.14
N LEU A 307 -13.75 -3.25 6.84
CA LEU A 307 -14.41 -4.56 6.75
C LEU A 307 -15.74 -4.65 7.51
N SER A 308 -15.94 -3.85 8.57
CA SER A 308 -17.11 -3.95 9.47
C SER A 308 -18.28 -3.05 9.09
N LYS A 309 -18.16 -2.21 8.04
CA LYS A 309 -19.30 -1.42 7.55
C LYS A 309 -20.38 -2.33 6.93
N GLY A 310 -21.39 -2.65 7.73
CA GLY A 310 -22.76 -2.99 7.27
C GLY A 310 -23.02 -4.41 6.75
N LEU A 311 -22.09 -5.37 6.88
CA LEU A 311 -22.28 -6.71 6.30
C LEU A 311 -22.80 -7.74 7.32
N LYS A 312 -23.98 -8.30 7.04
CA LYS A 312 -24.53 -9.44 7.81
C LYS A 312 -23.68 -10.70 7.53
N ILE A 313 -23.19 -11.37 8.58
CA ILE A 313 -22.26 -12.52 8.51
C ILE A 313 -22.70 -13.64 7.55
N LYS A 314 -24.01 -13.90 7.43
CA LYS A 314 -24.54 -14.92 6.50
C LYS A 314 -24.36 -14.53 5.02
N LEU A 315 -24.54 -13.25 4.68
CA LEU A 315 -24.35 -12.75 3.31
C LEU A 315 -22.86 -12.80 2.91
N ILE A 316 -21.95 -12.53 3.85
CA ILE A 316 -20.50 -12.63 3.64
C ILE A 316 -20.08 -14.05 3.22
N ARG A 317 -20.64 -15.11 3.83
CA ARG A 317 -20.26 -16.50 3.50
C ARG A 317 -20.68 -16.91 2.09
N ILE A 318 -21.87 -16.49 1.66
CA ILE A 318 -22.39 -16.77 0.32
C ILE A 318 -21.57 -16.00 -0.72
N GLU A 319 -21.28 -14.73 -0.45
CA GLU A 319 -20.46 -13.89 -1.33
C GLU A 319 -19.04 -14.45 -1.49
N ILE A 320 -18.39 -14.90 -0.40
CA ILE A 320 -17.09 -15.56 -0.45
C ILE A 320 -17.16 -16.83 -1.31
N ALA A 321 -18.20 -17.65 -1.16
CA ALA A 321 -18.36 -18.86 -1.97
C ALA A 321 -18.53 -18.55 -3.45
N ILE A 322 -19.39 -17.57 -3.79
CA ILE A 322 -19.60 -17.12 -5.17
C ILE A 322 -18.29 -16.58 -5.75
N ASN A 323 -17.61 -15.67 -5.04
CA ASN A 323 -16.36 -15.08 -5.51
C ASN A 323 -15.26 -16.13 -5.68
N THR A 324 -15.20 -17.13 -4.80
CA THR A 324 -14.25 -18.25 -4.93
C THR A 324 -14.53 -19.07 -6.19
N VAL A 325 -15.79 -19.41 -6.45
CA VAL A 325 -16.18 -20.13 -7.68
C VAL A 325 -15.86 -19.29 -8.93
N VAL A 326 -16.17 -17.99 -8.91
CA VAL A 326 -15.85 -17.07 -10.01
C VAL A 326 -14.35 -17.03 -10.26
N ILE A 327 -13.52 -16.87 -9.22
CA ILE A 327 -12.06 -16.87 -9.33
C ILE A 327 -11.54 -18.20 -9.89
N ILE A 328 -12.08 -19.34 -9.45
CA ILE A 328 -11.67 -20.66 -9.95
C ILE A 328 -12.02 -20.81 -11.44
N VAL A 329 -13.25 -20.46 -11.83
CA VAL A 329 -13.71 -20.60 -13.22
C VAL A 329 -12.92 -19.67 -14.15
N PHE A 330 -12.82 -18.38 -13.81
CA PHE A 330 -12.04 -17.43 -14.61
C PHE A 330 -10.54 -17.77 -14.60
N GLY A 331 -10.01 -18.21 -13.46
CA GLY A 331 -8.64 -18.69 -13.35
C GLY A 331 -8.36 -19.90 -14.25
N TYR A 332 -9.29 -20.86 -14.32
CA TYR A 332 -9.19 -22.00 -15.24
C TYR A 332 -9.25 -21.56 -16.71
N LEU A 333 -10.22 -20.72 -17.08
CA LEU A 333 -10.36 -20.23 -18.45
C LEU A 333 -9.15 -19.41 -18.91
N ALA A 334 -8.59 -18.58 -18.03
CA ALA A 334 -7.39 -17.80 -18.33
C ALA A 334 -6.11 -18.66 -18.36
N SER A 335 -6.02 -19.69 -17.51
CA SER A 335 -4.84 -20.56 -17.45
C SER A 335 -4.79 -21.60 -18.57
N LYS A 336 -5.93 -22.07 -19.08
CA LYS A 336 -5.99 -23.07 -20.15
C LYS A 336 -5.09 -22.72 -21.37
N PRO A 337 -5.21 -21.55 -22.02
CA PRO A 337 -4.33 -21.21 -23.14
C PRO A 337 -2.86 -21.07 -22.73
N LEU A 338 -2.57 -20.64 -21.50
CA LEU A 338 -1.19 -20.55 -20.98
C LEU A 338 -0.58 -21.93 -20.70
N LEU A 339 -1.40 -22.89 -20.24
CA LEU A 339 -1.00 -24.28 -20.02
C LEU A 339 -0.84 -25.03 -21.33
N GLU A 340 -1.72 -24.79 -22.30
CA GLU A 340 -1.57 -25.29 -23.68
C GLU A 340 -0.29 -24.74 -24.31
N TYR A 341 0.00 -23.44 -24.14
CA TYR A 341 1.27 -22.82 -24.53
C TYR A 341 2.47 -23.51 -23.85
N ARG A 342 2.39 -23.72 -22.54
CA ARG A 342 3.42 -24.44 -21.78
C ARG A 342 3.62 -25.87 -22.32
N ALA A 343 2.58 -26.50 -22.84
CA ALA A 343 2.67 -27.85 -23.40
C ALA A 343 3.13 -27.90 -24.86
N GLN A 344 3.38 -26.76 -25.54
CA GLN A 344 3.85 -26.71 -26.93
C GLN A 344 5.32 -27.15 -27.06
N THR A 345 5.55 -28.44 -26.88
CA THR A 345 6.80 -29.13 -27.18
C THR A 345 6.52 -30.16 -28.26
N ASN A 346 7.35 -30.19 -29.30
CA ASN A 346 7.25 -31.18 -30.36
C ASN A 346 8.65 -31.56 -30.87
N GLU A 347 8.67 -32.44 -31.87
CA GLU A 347 9.90 -32.99 -32.41
C GLU A 347 10.82 -31.97 -33.11
N LEU A 348 10.29 -30.81 -33.50
CA LEU A 348 11.01 -29.69 -34.11
C LEU A 348 11.44 -28.63 -33.09
N THR A 349 10.59 -28.33 -32.09
CA THR A 349 10.84 -27.26 -31.11
C THR A 349 11.73 -27.74 -29.95
N GLY A 350 11.56 -28.98 -29.49
CA GLY A 350 12.20 -29.46 -28.26
C GLY A 350 11.49 -28.97 -26.99
N ASP A 351 12.18 -29.07 -25.86
CA ASP A 351 11.66 -28.70 -24.55
C ASP A 351 12.28 -27.38 -24.08
N TRP A 352 11.70 -26.27 -24.56
CA TRP A 352 12.15 -24.92 -24.23
C TRP A 352 12.02 -24.61 -22.73
N LEU A 353 11.03 -25.19 -22.04
CA LEU A 353 10.75 -24.87 -20.64
C LEU A 353 11.76 -25.49 -19.68
N ASN A 354 12.23 -26.69 -19.98
CA ASN A 354 13.27 -27.34 -19.20
C ASN A 354 14.68 -27.02 -19.71
N GLN A 355 14.85 -25.95 -20.52
CA GLN A 355 16.14 -25.52 -21.07
C GLN A 355 16.80 -26.56 -21.98
N HIS A 356 15.99 -27.26 -22.78
CA HIS A 356 16.44 -28.18 -23.85
C HIS A 356 15.81 -27.83 -25.21
N PRO A 357 15.90 -26.58 -25.69
CA PRO A 357 15.40 -26.25 -27.02
C PRO A 357 16.26 -26.89 -28.11
N ILE A 358 15.64 -27.15 -29.27
CA ILE A 358 16.35 -27.67 -30.43
C ILE A 358 16.79 -26.50 -31.33
N GLU A 359 18.10 -26.41 -31.55
CA GLU A 359 18.74 -25.64 -32.61
C GLU A 359 18.92 -26.55 -33.84
N TRP A 360 18.39 -26.13 -34.98
CA TRP A 360 18.58 -26.83 -36.26
C TRP A 360 19.65 -26.10 -37.08
N VAL A 361 20.81 -26.73 -37.26
CA VAL A 361 21.94 -26.14 -38.01
C VAL A 361 21.92 -26.65 -39.43
N LEU A 362 21.79 -25.76 -40.42
CA LEU A 362 21.76 -26.13 -41.84
C LEU A 362 23.09 -26.77 -42.26
N GLU A 363 23.05 -27.99 -42.79
CA GLU A 363 24.23 -28.69 -43.32
C GLU A 363 24.35 -28.49 -44.84
N LYS A 364 23.23 -28.66 -45.56
CA LYS A 364 23.16 -28.50 -47.01
C LYS A 364 21.76 -28.13 -47.50
N GLU A 365 21.71 -27.52 -48.67
CA GLU A 365 20.50 -27.12 -49.39
C GLU A 365 20.61 -27.59 -50.85
N GLU A 366 19.54 -28.19 -51.39
CA GLU A 366 19.47 -28.69 -52.76
C GLU A 366 18.36 -27.94 -53.52
N ILE A 367 18.70 -27.36 -54.67
CA ILE A 367 17.76 -26.66 -55.56
C ILE A 367 17.96 -27.18 -56.98
N GLY A 368 16.98 -27.93 -57.50
CA GLY A 368 17.15 -28.66 -58.77
C GLY A 368 18.34 -29.61 -58.70
N ASP A 369 19.27 -29.52 -59.65
CA ASP A 369 20.50 -30.33 -59.68
C ASP A 369 21.68 -29.70 -58.89
N SER A 370 21.47 -28.54 -58.28
CA SER A 370 22.51 -27.80 -57.55
C SER A 370 22.49 -28.14 -56.06
N VAL A 371 23.66 -28.45 -55.50
CA VAL A 371 23.85 -28.69 -54.05
C VAL A 371 24.72 -27.59 -53.46
N PHE A 372 24.22 -26.95 -52.41
CA PHE A 372 24.89 -25.88 -51.68
C PHE A 372 25.23 -26.39 -50.28
N TYR A 373 26.51 -26.35 -49.91
CA TYR A 373 26.99 -26.77 -48.60
C TYR A 373 27.34 -25.56 -47.73
N SER A 374 26.99 -25.64 -46.44
CA SER A 374 27.43 -24.73 -45.37
C SER A 374 27.03 -23.25 -45.50
N ARG A 375 25.84 -22.93 -44.98
CA ARG A 375 25.65 -21.69 -44.21
C ARG A 375 25.60 -22.14 -42.74
N GLU A 376 26.29 -21.50 -41.79
CA GLU A 376 26.02 -21.70 -40.35
C GLU A 376 24.65 -21.08 -39.98
N ALA A 377 23.64 -21.27 -40.83
CA ALA A 377 22.29 -20.80 -40.60
C ALA A 377 21.66 -21.67 -39.53
N LYS A 378 21.22 -21.03 -38.44
CA LYS A 378 20.59 -21.69 -37.30
C LYS A 378 19.11 -21.36 -37.32
N VAL A 379 18.29 -22.41 -37.33
CA VAL A 379 16.84 -22.30 -37.35
C VAL A 379 16.27 -22.73 -36.01
N TYR A 380 15.28 -21.96 -35.55
CA TYR A 380 14.57 -22.19 -34.30
C TYR A 380 13.07 -22.18 -34.57
N PHE A 381 12.45 -23.31 -34.26
CA PHE A 381 11.00 -23.42 -34.16
C PHE A 381 10.62 -23.09 -32.71
N GLY A 382 9.94 -21.97 -32.52
CA GLY A 382 9.46 -21.47 -31.24
C GLY A 382 8.00 -21.81 -30.97
N ALA A 383 7.55 -21.50 -29.76
CA ALA A 383 6.14 -21.55 -29.38
C ALA A 383 5.34 -20.39 -30.02
N TYR A 384 4.01 -20.51 -30.08
CA TYR A 384 3.11 -19.60 -30.81
C TYR A 384 3.49 -19.40 -32.28
N ASP A 385 3.84 -20.48 -32.98
CA ASP A 385 4.12 -20.44 -34.42
C ASP A 385 5.30 -19.52 -34.78
N MET A 386 6.14 -19.12 -33.82
CA MET A 386 7.28 -18.23 -34.07
C MET A 386 8.43 -19.00 -34.74
N TYR A 387 8.89 -18.49 -35.87
CA TYR A 387 10.04 -19.02 -36.59
C TYR A 387 11.17 -17.98 -36.57
N ASN A 388 12.37 -18.40 -36.19
CA ASN A 388 13.56 -17.55 -36.26
C ASN A 388 14.68 -18.26 -37.02
N GLU A 389 15.40 -17.50 -37.83
CA GLU A 389 16.55 -17.98 -38.59
C GLU A 389 17.69 -16.96 -38.44
N ASP A 390 18.78 -17.41 -37.81
CA ASP A 390 20.02 -16.65 -37.67
C ASP A 390 20.93 -17.02 -38.85
N ASN A 391 21.06 -16.09 -39.80
CA ASN A 391 21.84 -16.30 -41.01
C ASN A 391 23.29 -15.84 -40.81
N ALA A 392 24.23 -16.77 -40.96
CA ALA A 392 25.64 -16.44 -41.04
C ALA A 392 25.95 -15.66 -42.33
N LYS A 393 26.11 -14.34 -42.19
CA LYS A 393 26.68 -13.35 -43.13
C LYS A 393 26.07 -13.29 -44.55
N GLU A 394 25.47 -12.14 -44.87
CA GLU A 394 25.18 -11.70 -46.24
C GLU A 394 26.43 -11.84 -47.14
N GLY A 395 26.26 -12.36 -48.37
CA GLY A 395 27.31 -12.36 -49.40
C GLY A 395 27.99 -13.70 -49.72
N THR A 396 27.51 -14.84 -49.22
CA THR A 396 28.07 -16.19 -49.52
C THR A 396 27.41 -16.93 -50.69
N TYR A 397 26.36 -16.37 -51.30
CA TYR A 397 25.71 -16.93 -52.49
C TYR A 397 25.98 -16.09 -53.75
N PRO A 398 25.96 -16.70 -54.95
CA PRO A 398 25.84 -15.93 -56.19
C PRO A 398 24.54 -15.10 -56.14
N GLU A 399 24.58 -13.80 -56.43
CA GLU A 399 23.44 -12.85 -56.36
C GLU A 399 22.13 -13.41 -56.95
N LYS A 400 22.23 -14.26 -57.99
CA LYS A 400 21.08 -14.89 -58.64
C LYS A 400 20.26 -15.82 -57.75
N TYR A 401 20.80 -16.31 -56.63
CA TYR A 401 20.12 -17.24 -55.72
C TYR A 401 19.81 -16.65 -54.34
N ASP A 402 20.46 -15.56 -53.93
CA ASP A 402 20.19 -14.89 -52.65
C ASP A 402 18.81 -14.21 -52.64
N THR A 403 18.29 -13.87 -53.81
CA THR A 403 16.96 -13.28 -54.03
C THR A 403 15.78 -14.22 -53.72
N TYR A 404 16.02 -15.53 -53.49
CA TYR A 404 14.96 -16.52 -53.24
C TYR A 404 14.80 -16.91 -51.77
N ARG A 405 15.78 -16.60 -50.90
CA ARG A 405 15.70 -16.99 -49.49
C ARG A 405 15.02 -15.90 -48.67
N ARG A 406 13.72 -16.05 -48.49
CA ARG A 406 12.94 -15.25 -47.53
C ARG A 406 12.91 -15.99 -46.20
N THR A 407 13.02 -15.25 -45.09
CA THR A 407 12.80 -15.79 -43.75
C THR A 407 11.30 -15.79 -43.45
N PRO A 408 10.68 -16.94 -43.12
CA PRO A 408 9.31 -16.99 -42.61
C PRO A 408 9.15 -16.13 -41.37
N LYS A 409 7.99 -15.46 -41.25
CA LYS A 409 7.59 -14.74 -40.02
C LYS A 409 7.01 -15.69 -38.97
N SER A 410 6.34 -16.74 -39.44
CA SER A 410 5.71 -17.75 -38.60
C SER A 410 5.53 -19.06 -39.35
N TYR A 411 5.30 -20.14 -38.63
CA TYR A 411 5.09 -21.48 -39.17
C TYR A 411 3.91 -22.17 -38.49
N LYS A 412 3.17 -23.03 -39.21
CA LYS A 412 2.26 -23.99 -38.59
C LYS A 412 2.70 -25.40 -38.91
N VAL A 413 2.76 -26.26 -37.90
CA VAL A 413 3.14 -27.66 -38.07
C VAL A 413 1.92 -28.58 -37.91
N ASP A 414 1.77 -29.52 -38.85
CA ASP A 414 0.88 -30.68 -38.71
C ASP A 414 1.76 -31.90 -38.47
N LEU A 415 1.82 -32.35 -37.22
CA LEU A 415 2.65 -33.48 -36.79
C LEU A 415 2.17 -34.82 -37.35
N VAL A 416 0.88 -34.93 -37.73
CA VAL A 416 0.31 -36.18 -38.26
C VAL A 416 0.64 -36.32 -39.75
N LYS A 417 0.59 -35.21 -40.47
CA LYS A 417 0.90 -35.18 -41.91
C LYS A 417 2.37 -34.88 -42.20
N HIS A 418 3.14 -34.53 -41.17
CA HIS A 418 4.50 -34.02 -41.28
C HIS A 418 4.63 -32.87 -42.28
N THR A 419 3.76 -31.86 -42.16
CA THR A 419 3.76 -30.66 -43.02
C THR A 419 4.04 -29.38 -42.22
N LEU A 420 4.70 -28.42 -42.87
CA LEU A 420 5.00 -27.08 -42.35
C LEU A 420 4.42 -26.02 -43.29
N ASP A 421 3.53 -25.18 -42.77
CA ASP A 421 3.00 -24.02 -43.48
C ASP A 421 3.79 -22.78 -43.04
N PHE A 422 4.73 -22.31 -43.88
CA PHE A 422 5.50 -21.09 -43.61
C PHE A 422 4.79 -19.85 -44.16
N LYS A 423 4.65 -18.83 -43.32
CA LYS A 423 4.05 -17.54 -43.67
C LYS A 423 5.12 -16.47 -43.82
N TYR A 424 5.13 -15.77 -44.94
CA TYR A 424 6.10 -14.72 -45.28
C TYR A 424 5.46 -13.32 -45.31
N ASP A 425 6.30 -12.27 -45.34
CA ASP A 425 5.84 -10.89 -45.53
C ASP A 425 5.09 -10.75 -46.87
N GLY A 426 3.90 -10.13 -46.81
CA GLY A 426 2.94 -10.07 -47.93
C GLY A 426 1.89 -11.21 -47.95
N ASP A 427 1.72 -11.92 -46.83
CA ASP A 427 0.69 -12.96 -46.58
C ASP A 427 0.75 -14.22 -47.46
N SER A 428 1.80 -14.40 -48.27
CA SER A 428 2.01 -15.67 -48.98
C SER A 428 2.35 -16.79 -47.99
N THR A 429 1.56 -17.86 -47.99
CA THR A 429 1.82 -19.07 -47.22
C THR A 429 2.30 -20.16 -48.17
N LEU A 430 3.46 -20.74 -47.90
CA LEU A 430 4.02 -21.86 -48.66
C LEU A 430 4.00 -23.12 -47.80
N LYS A 431 3.61 -24.24 -48.41
CA LYS A 431 3.51 -25.53 -47.73
C LYS A 431 4.73 -26.38 -48.03
N PHE A 432 5.32 -26.91 -46.97
CA PHE A 432 6.49 -27.76 -46.97
C PHE A 432 6.14 -29.09 -46.33
N ASN A 433 6.85 -30.14 -46.73
CA ASN A 433 6.87 -31.41 -46.03
C ASN A 433 8.17 -31.49 -45.23
N TYR A 434 8.13 -32.11 -44.06
CA TYR A 434 9.33 -32.37 -43.29
C TYR A 434 9.43 -33.85 -42.92
N SER A 435 10.63 -34.28 -42.59
CA SER A 435 10.90 -35.64 -42.12
C SER A 435 12.12 -35.63 -41.21
N LEU A 436 12.05 -36.41 -40.14
CA LEU A 436 13.20 -36.68 -39.29
C LEU A 436 13.93 -37.93 -39.80
N ILE A 437 15.23 -37.80 -40.00
CA ILE A 437 16.10 -38.86 -40.52
C ILE A 437 17.25 -39.14 -39.54
N ASP A 438 17.98 -40.23 -39.77
CA ASP A 438 19.12 -40.64 -38.95
C ASP A 438 18.80 -40.71 -37.45
N SER A 439 17.77 -41.48 -37.08
CA SER A 439 17.30 -41.62 -35.69
C SER A 439 16.94 -40.28 -35.03
N ASN A 440 16.29 -39.38 -35.77
CA ASN A 440 15.88 -38.03 -35.34
C ASN A 440 17.04 -37.07 -35.05
N SER A 441 18.26 -37.37 -35.54
CA SER A 441 19.42 -36.48 -35.43
C SER A 441 19.49 -35.44 -36.56
N ARG A 442 18.72 -35.64 -37.63
CA ARG A 442 18.61 -34.71 -38.76
C ARG A 442 17.17 -34.44 -39.15
N LEU A 443 16.94 -33.23 -39.65
CA LEU A 443 15.66 -32.77 -40.19
C LEU A 443 15.83 -32.48 -41.67
N ARG A 444 14.96 -33.05 -42.49
CA ARG A 444 14.84 -32.76 -43.92
C ARG A 444 13.54 -32.00 -44.15
N ILE A 445 13.63 -30.80 -44.72
CA ILE A 445 12.46 -29.99 -45.13
C ILE A 445 12.47 -29.88 -46.65
N GLU A 446 11.33 -30.13 -47.30
CA GLU A 446 11.16 -30.02 -48.74
C GLU A 446 9.93 -29.18 -49.07
N GLY A 447 10.07 -28.21 -49.97
CA GLY A 447 8.93 -27.45 -50.46
C GLY A 447 9.27 -26.50 -51.60
N PRO A 448 8.29 -25.69 -52.04
CA PRO A 448 8.45 -24.81 -53.19
C PRO A 448 9.31 -23.58 -52.85
N ILE A 449 10.09 -23.10 -53.81
CA ILE A 449 10.90 -21.87 -53.66
C ILE A 449 10.01 -20.62 -53.68
N ASN A 450 9.01 -20.60 -54.57
CA ASN A 450 7.95 -19.60 -54.58
C ASN A 450 6.64 -20.21 -55.11
N SER A 451 5.54 -19.45 -55.02
CA SER A 451 4.23 -19.89 -55.53
C SER A 451 4.11 -19.97 -57.06
N ALA A 452 5.08 -19.44 -57.81
CA ALA A 452 5.04 -19.29 -59.26
C ALA A 452 5.91 -20.30 -60.03
N THR A 453 6.80 -21.02 -59.36
CA THR A 453 7.77 -21.94 -59.96
C THR A 453 7.56 -23.37 -59.42
N ASN A 454 7.70 -24.36 -60.30
CA ASN A 454 7.69 -25.78 -59.90
C ASN A 454 9.03 -26.23 -59.28
N ALA A 455 9.95 -25.30 -59.05
CA ALA A 455 11.25 -25.59 -58.46
C ALA A 455 11.09 -25.86 -56.96
N LYS A 456 11.60 -27.01 -56.53
CA LYS A 456 11.63 -27.40 -55.13
C LYS A 456 12.99 -27.13 -54.52
N ARG A 457 12.97 -26.77 -53.24
CA ARG A 457 14.13 -26.70 -52.35
C ARG A 457 14.05 -27.83 -51.34
N ILE A 458 15.18 -28.49 -51.08
CA ILE A 458 15.34 -29.48 -50.02
C ILE A 458 16.45 -29.01 -49.08
N GLU A 459 16.14 -28.87 -47.80
CA GLU A 459 17.06 -28.41 -46.76
C GLU A 459 17.31 -29.53 -45.76
N TYR A 460 18.58 -29.71 -45.39
CA TYR A 460 19.00 -30.71 -44.40
C TYR A 460 19.64 -30.01 -43.22
N TYR A 461 19.10 -30.25 -42.03
CA TYR A 461 19.56 -29.66 -40.78
C TYR A 461 20.03 -30.74 -39.82
N ARG A 462 21.11 -30.44 -39.09
CA ARG A 462 21.57 -31.21 -37.95
C ARG A 462 20.92 -30.73 -36.67
N LYS A 463 20.43 -31.66 -35.86
CA LYS A 463 19.89 -31.38 -34.53
C LYS A 463 21.00 -31.05 -33.55
N ARG A 464 20.86 -29.94 -32.83
CA ARG A 464 21.64 -29.62 -31.64
C ARG A 464 20.68 -29.26 -30.51
N VAL A 465 20.81 -29.90 -29.35
CA VAL A 465 20.06 -29.51 -28.15
C VAL A 465 20.91 -28.50 -27.39
N ILE A 466 20.40 -27.29 -27.20
CA ILE A 466 21.10 -26.28 -26.40
C ILE A 466 20.89 -26.64 -24.93
N ASN A 467 21.98 -26.70 -24.17
CA ASN A 467 21.92 -26.87 -22.72
C ASN A 467 23.03 -26.05 -22.04
N LYS A 468 22.96 -25.90 -20.71
CA LYS A 468 23.95 -25.13 -19.92
C LYS A 468 25.42 -25.54 -20.11
N ASN A 469 25.69 -26.70 -20.71
CA ASN A 469 27.03 -27.25 -20.86
C ASN A 469 27.56 -27.22 -22.31
N ARG A 470 26.79 -26.82 -23.33
CA ARG A 470 27.21 -26.84 -24.76
C ARG A 470 26.47 -25.89 -25.69
#